data_AF-A0A7L7LC05-F1
#
_entry.id   AF-A0A7L7LC05-F1
#
_cell.length_a   1.000
_cell.length_b   1.000
_cell.length_c   1.000
_cell.angle_alpha   90.00
_cell.angle_beta   90.00
_cell.angle_gamma   90.00
#
_symmetry.space_group_name_H-M   'P 1'
#
loop_
_entity.id
_entity.type
_entity.pdbx_description
1 polymer ?
#
loop_
_entity_poly.entity_id
_entity_poly.type
_entity_poly.pdbx_seq_one_letter_code
_entity_poly.pdbx_strand_id
1 'polypeptide(L)'
;MRAQLRFIFTLLFTACIFGQAFAFDDGLEALQKKKYDKAFTIFDKSLTENPDDVAALYGMSKLLSLPDYNSFNLEKAYVHVVNAKGAYPLANEKVKKKLLKAKIDEQAITDLQNRIDSLVFAEVVKKNTIEAVQEYIDIHKTSLYLDKANELKEELTFQETLRENTDKAYSAFLKKYPNSKNKAEIKKKYDKLIYTKVTESKDHKAYKYFIETYPESPYIEEAKEKYELALFKHLTADDTETSYEAYITNNPDSKYVKVAEDSIFAKYTSFPSIPEYERYIQKYPTSKKIYEAWNKIYILYTDSGDPEVYTQFLTKYPDYPYKNEVQNDVELATFGLNMLLNNFRGFKDDQIDAYVKLAAPTDQALKVLMLKLQPLLANNQRQKAIDILEMHRPEFQNKGYKIDKAIATIKQGGGKTPANNVTLKTE
;
A
#
# COMPACT_ATOMS: atom_id res chain seq x y z
N MET A 1 -24.61 -7.55 -96.34
CA MET A 1 -24.83 -7.61 -94.88
C MET A 1 -25.31 -6.24 -94.40
N ARG A 2 -26.56 -6.17 -93.89
CA ARG A 2 -27.28 -5.07 -93.16
C ARG A 2 -27.51 -3.74 -93.93
N ALA A 3 -28.66 -3.49 -94.58
CA ALA A 3 -30.01 -3.08 -94.08
C ALA A 3 -30.02 -1.64 -93.49
N GLN A 4 -30.63 -0.61 -94.12
CA GLN A 4 -32.08 -0.23 -94.22
C GLN A 4 -32.68 0.05 -92.81
N LEU A 5 -33.58 0.99 -92.49
CA LEU A 5 -34.34 2.07 -93.13
C LEU A 5 -35.20 2.71 -91.99
N ARG A 6 -35.47 4.01 -92.08
CA ARG A 6 -36.59 4.84 -91.52
C ARG A 6 -37.66 4.20 -90.60
N PHE A 7 -38.11 4.94 -89.56
CA PHE A 7 -39.41 5.64 -89.47
C PHE A 7 -39.75 6.08 -88.02
N ILE A 8 -40.06 7.38 -87.86
CA ILE A 8 -41.13 8.05 -87.09
C ILE A 8 -41.62 7.40 -85.77
N PHE A 9 -41.55 8.18 -84.68
CA PHE A 9 -42.78 8.55 -83.93
C PHE A 9 -42.58 9.83 -83.13
N THR A 10 -43.23 10.91 -83.58
CA THR A 10 -43.56 12.08 -82.77
C THR A 10 -44.85 11.75 -82.05
N LEU A 11 -44.92 11.78 -80.72
CA LEU A 11 -46.19 12.03 -80.03
C LEU A 11 -46.06 12.46 -78.55
N LEU A 12 -46.71 13.59 -78.27
CA LEU A 12 -47.47 13.97 -77.07
C LEU A 12 -46.77 14.32 -75.74
N PHE A 13 -46.51 15.62 -75.63
CA PHE A 13 -46.89 16.53 -74.55
C PHE A 13 -47.93 16.01 -73.50
N THR A 14 -47.57 16.24 -72.23
CA THR A 14 -48.43 16.61 -71.08
C THR A 14 -49.54 15.68 -70.58
N ALA A 15 -49.20 14.91 -69.54
CA ALA A 15 -50.05 14.52 -68.40
C ALA A 15 -49.10 13.78 -67.42
N CYS A 16 -48.91 14.05 -66.12
CA CYS A 16 -49.66 14.74 -65.08
C CYS A 16 -48.64 15.30 -64.06
N ILE A 17 -48.42 16.60 -63.97
CA ILE A 17 -47.70 17.22 -62.82
C ILE A 17 -48.71 17.71 -61.75
N PHE A 18 -50.02 17.49 -61.97
CA PHE A 18 -51.07 17.91 -61.03
C PHE A 18 -51.34 16.92 -59.89
N GLY A 19 -50.73 15.74 -59.87
CA GLY A 19 -50.94 14.72 -58.82
C GLY A 19 -50.10 14.92 -57.54
N GLN A 20 -48.87 15.41 -57.67
CA GLN A 20 -47.98 15.65 -56.51
C GLN A 20 -48.51 16.74 -55.57
N ALA A 21 -49.36 17.64 -56.09
CA ALA A 21 -49.90 18.75 -55.32
C ALA A 21 -50.97 18.35 -54.29
N PHE A 22 -51.64 17.19 -54.44
CA PHE A 22 -52.69 16.74 -53.51
C PHE A 22 -52.19 15.68 -52.52
N ALA A 23 -51.28 14.80 -52.94
CA ALA A 23 -50.81 13.68 -52.12
C ALA A 23 -50.12 14.12 -50.82
N PHE A 24 -49.32 15.18 -50.84
CA PHE A 24 -48.63 15.67 -49.63
C PHE A 24 -49.57 16.18 -48.54
N ASP A 25 -50.58 16.98 -48.90
CA ASP A 25 -51.51 17.56 -47.93
C ASP A 25 -52.40 16.47 -47.33
N ASP A 26 -52.83 15.50 -48.15
CA ASP A 26 -53.59 14.31 -47.71
C ASP A 26 -52.78 13.43 -46.74
N GLY A 27 -51.46 13.30 -46.97
CA GLY A 27 -50.56 12.54 -46.10
C GLY A 27 -50.38 13.18 -44.73
N LEU A 28 -50.14 14.49 -44.69
CA LEU A 28 -50.05 15.25 -43.44
C LEU A 28 -51.39 15.29 -42.69
N GLU A 29 -52.52 15.41 -43.39
CA GLU A 29 -53.85 15.34 -42.79
C GLU A 29 -54.13 13.95 -42.19
N ALA A 30 -53.77 12.88 -42.91
CA ALA A 30 -53.88 11.52 -42.40
C ALA A 30 -53.04 11.32 -41.13
N LEU A 31 -51.82 11.86 -41.11
CA LEU A 31 -50.94 11.84 -39.94
C LEU A 31 -51.56 12.59 -38.75
N GLN A 32 -52.14 13.78 -38.96
CA GLN A 32 -52.83 14.55 -37.92
C GLN A 32 -54.06 13.83 -37.37
N LYS A 33 -54.82 13.13 -38.23
CA LYS A 33 -56.00 12.34 -37.86
C LYS A 33 -55.66 10.96 -37.29
N LYS A 34 -54.39 10.68 -36.98
CA LYS A 34 -53.88 9.38 -36.50
C LYS A 34 -54.19 8.20 -37.43
N LYS A 35 -54.40 8.46 -38.73
CA LYS A 35 -54.59 7.43 -39.77
C LYS A 35 -53.23 7.01 -40.31
N TYR A 36 -52.44 6.35 -39.48
CA TYR A 36 -51.01 6.09 -39.72
C TYR A 36 -50.75 5.23 -40.96
N ASP A 37 -51.50 4.15 -41.18
CA ASP A 37 -51.33 3.30 -42.37
C ASP A 37 -51.61 4.08 -43.66
N LYS A 38 -52.65 4.93 -43.63
CA LYS A 38 -52.97 5.81 -44.77
C LYS A 38 -51.84 6.81 -45.02
N ALA A 39 -51.29 7.43 -43.96
CA ALA A 39 -50.18 8.35 -44.07
C ALA A 39 -48.92 7.65 -44.63
N PHE A 40 -48.62 6.44 -44.15
CA PHE A 40 -47.52 5.62 -44.65
C PHE A 40 -47.66 5.35 -46.14
N THR A 41 -48.79 4.82 -46.61
CA THR A 41 -49.02 4.51 -48.02
C THR A 41 -48.85 5.74 -48.92
N ILE A 42 -49.30 6.91 -48.45
CA ILE A 42 -49.17 8.16 -49.20
C ILE A 42 -47.70 8.58 -49.32
N PHE A 43 -46.97 8.63 -48.20
CA PHE A 43 -45.57 9.03 -48.20
C PHE A 43 -44.69 8.02 -48.96
N ASP A 44 -44.90 6.73 -48.75
CA ASP A 44 -44.16 5.64 -49.42
C ASP A 44 -44.32 5.68 -50.94
N LYS A 45 -45.56 5.90 -51.42
CA LYS A 45 -45.81 6.10 -52.85
C LYS A 45 -45.07 7.33 -53.39
N SER A 46 -45.10 8.46 -52.66
CA SER A 46 -44.39 9.68 -53.07
C SER A 46 -42.88 9.45 -53.15
N LEU A 47 -42.30 8.73 -52.18
CA LEU A 47 -40.88 8.40 -52.14
C LEU A 47 -40.46 7.38 -53.22
N THR A 48 -41.38 6.51 -53.64
CA THR A 48 -41.18 5.59 -54.77
C THR A 48 -41.11 6.34 -56.10
N GLU A 49 -41.93 7.37 -56.27
CA GLU A 49 -41.96 8.21 -57.48
C GLU A 49 -40.84 9.27 -57.49
N ASN A 50 -40.52 9.84 -56.33
CA ASN A 50 -39.50 10.85 -56.13
C ASN A 50 -38.78 10.66 -54.77
N PRO A 51 -37.61 10.01 -54.76
CA PRO A 51 -36.85 9.75 -53.53
C PRO A 51 -36.44 11.01 -52.75
N ASP A 52 -36.29 12.15 -53.44
CA ASP A 52 -35.89 13.43 -52.86
C ASP A 52 -37.10 14.34 -52.54
N ASP A 53 -38.31 13.77 -52.49
CA ASP A 53 -39.51 14.50 -52.04
C ASP A 53 -39.39 14.87 -50.56
N VAL A 54 -38.89 16.07 -50.31
CA VAL A 54 -38.69 16.66 -48.97
C VAL A 54 -39.92 16.57 -48.09
N ALA A 55 -41.10 16.71 -48.69
CA ALA A 55 -42.38 16.72 -48.01
C ALA A 55 -42.73 15.32 -47.49
N ALA A 56 -42.55 14.31 -48.35
CA ALA A 56 -42.74 12.91 -48.01
C ALA A 56 -41.64 12.38 -47.08
N LEU A 57 -40.38 12.80 -47.26
CA LEU A 57 -39.26 12.47 -46.37
C LEU A 57 -39.53 13.00 -44.94
N TYR A 58 -39.93 14.26 -44.81
CA TYR A 58 -40.31 14.85 -43.52
C TYR A 58 -41.51 14.13 -42.89
N GLY A 59 -42.57 13.88 -43.67
CA GLY A 59 -43.78 13.20 -43.22
C GLY A 59 -43.51 11.76 -42.75
N MET A 60 -42.74 11.00 -43.54
CA MET A 60 -42.33 9.63 -43.23
C MET A 60 -41.46 9.58 -41.98
N SER A 61 -40.47 10.49 -41.88
CA SER A 61 -39.65 10.62 -40.68
C SER A 61 -40.49 10.89 -39.44
N LYS A 62 -41.41 11.86 -39.52
CA LYS A 62 -42.31 12.19 -38.41
C LYS A 62 -43.16 11.00 -38.02
N LEU A 63 -43.77 10.29 -38.98
CA LEU A 63 -44.58 9.09 -38.73
C LEU A 63 -43.79 7.98 -38.02
N LEU A 64 -42.61 7.65 -38.54
CA LEU A 64 -41.75 6.59 -37.99
C LEU A 64 -41.18 6.93 -36.60
N SER A 65 -41.17 8.21 -36.23
CA SER A 65 -40.77 8.69 -34.90
C SER A 65 -41.90 8.70 -33.86
N LEU A 66 -43.12 8.27 -34.21
CA LEU A 66 -44.26 8.24 -33.28
C LEU A 66 -44.36 6.90 -32.53
N PRO A 67 -44.27 6.88 -31.18
CA PRO A 67 -44.39 5.65 -30.40
C PRO A 67 -45.72 4.89 -30.59
N ASP A 68 -46.80 5.62 -30.91
CA ASP A 68 -48.14 5.04 -31.15
C ASP A 68 -48.25 4.33 -32.51
N TYR A 69 -47.24 4.44 -33.38
CA TYR A 69 -47.25 3.78 -34.69
C TYR A 69 -46.64 2.38 -34.58
N ASN A 70 -47.37 1.35 -35.03
CA ASN A 70 -46.95 -0.05 -34.93
C ASN A 70 -45.61 -0.34 -35.61
N SER A 71 -45.25 0.42 -36.66
CA SER A 71 -43.97 0.30 -37.36
C SER A 71 -42.98 1.42 -36.99
N PHE A 72 -43.13 1.99 -35.78
CA PHE A 72 -42.17 2.90 -35.18
C PHE A 72 -40.74 2.38 -35.33
N ASN A 73 -39.85 3.23 -35.87
CA ASN A 73 -38.47 2.88 -36.12
C ASN A 73 -37.62 4.16 -36.21
N LEU A 74 -36.86 4.44 -35.15
CA LEU A 74 -36.08 5.68 -35.05
C LEU A 74 -34.92 5.74 -36.05
N GLU A 75 -34.28 4.60 -36.37
CA GLU A 75 -33.20 4.54 -37.35
C GLU A 75 -33.70 4.96 -38.73
N LYS A 76 -34.81 4.39 -39.19
CA LYS A 76 -35.45 4.78 -40.45
C LYS A 76 -35.96 6.21 -40.39
N ALA A 77 -36.54 6.63 -39.27
CA ALA A 77 -36.97 8.03 -39.09
C ALA A 77 -35.79 8.99 -39.27
N TYR A 78 -34.62 8.66 -38.70
CA TYR A 78 -33.39 9.45 -38.83
C TYR A 78 -32.89 9.49 -40.28
N VAL A 79 -32.85 8.35 -40.97
CA VAL A 79 -32.48 8.30 -42.39
C VAL A 79 -33.35 9.25 -43.23
N HIS A 80 -34.67 9.22 -43.02
CA HIS A 80 -35.58 10.10 -43.76
C HIS A 80 -35.41 11.59 -43.40
N VAL A 81 -35.15 11.96 -42.13
CA VAL A 81 -34.94 13.38 -41.78
C VAL A 81 -33.61 13.92 -42.31
N VAL A 82 -32.56 13.09 -42.30
CA VAL A 82 -31.26 13.45 -42.88
C VAL A 82 -31.39 13.67 -44.38
N ASN A 83 -32.10 12.77 -45.07
CA ASN A 83 -32.40 12.94 -46.50
C ASN A 83 -33.27 14.19 -46.75
N ALA A 84 -34.28 14.45 -45.91
CA ALA A 84 -35.09 15.67 -46.02
C ALA A 84 -34.24 16.93 -45.88
N LYS A 85 -33.31 16.94 -44.92
CA LYS A 85 -32.37 18.04 -44.68
C LYS A 85 -31.42 18.25 -45.85
N GLY A 86 -30.94 17.17 -46.48
CA GLY A 86 -30.09 17.25 -47.67
C GLY A 86 -30.84 17.70 -48.93
N ALA A 87 -32.10 17.28 -49.09
CA ALA A 87 -32.92 17.61 -50.26
C ALA A 87 -33.57 19.01 -50.18
N TYR A 88 -33.86 19.53 -48.98
CA TYR A 88 -34.53 20.82 -48.78
C TYR A 88 -33.80 22.01 -49.47
N PRO A 89 -32.47 22.19 -49.34
CA PRO A 89 -31.76 23.26 -50.03
C PRO A 89 -31.89 23.20 -51.55
N LEU A 90 -31.95 21.98 -52.11
CA LEU A 90 -32.02 21.68 -53.55
C LEU A 90 -33.44 21.83 -54.11
N ALA A 91 -34.46 21.89 -53.26
CA ALA A 91 -35.84 22.05 -53.69
C ALA A 91 -36.09 23.40 -54.38
N ASN A 92 -36.91 23.40 -55.43
CA ASN A 92 -37.28 24.62 -56.13
C ASN A 92 -38.20 25.53 -55.28
N GLU A 93 -38.27 26.81 -55.63
CA GLU A 93 -39.03 27.84 -54.91
C GLU A 93 -40.53 27.52 -54.75
N LYS A 94 -41.13 26.82 -55.73
CA LYS A 94 -42.55 26.42 -55.65
C LYS A 94 -42.76 25.39 -54.55
N VAL A 95 -41.87 24.41 -54.44
CA VAL A 95 -41.88 23.38 -53.38
C VAL A 95 -41.62 24.04 -52.03
N LYS A 96 -40.60 24.89 -51.90
CA LYS A 96 -40.30 25.62 -50.64
C LYS A 96 -41.48 26.46 -50.16
N LYS A 97 -42.14 27.23 -51.04
CA LYS A 97 -43.36 27.98 -50.69
C LYS A 97 -44.50 27.08 -50.21
N LYS A 98 -44.64 25.88 -50.77
CA LYS A 98 -45.66 24.92 -50.34
C LYS A 98 -45.34 24.35 -48.95
N LEU A 99 -44.11 23.91 -48.74
CA LEU A 99 -43.63 23.41 -47.45
C LEU A 99 -43.82 24.47 -46.35
N LEU A 100 -43.50 25.74 -46.65
CA LEU A 100 -43.69 26.85 -45.72
C LEU A 100 -45.16 27.05 -45.32
N LYS A 101 -46.11 26.90 -46.25
CA LYS A 101 -47.56 26.93 -45.92
C LYS A 101 -47.96 25.81 -44.96
N ALA A 102 -47.31 24.66 -45.05
CA ALA A 102 -47.48 23.54 -44.13
C ALA A 102 -46.63 23.66 -42.85
N LYS A 103 -45.96 24.80 -42.62
CA LYS A 103 -45.02 25.06 -41.51
C LYS A 103 -43.84 24.09 -41.48
N ILE A 104 -43.38 23.66 -42.66
CA ILE A 104 -42.17 22.88 -42.84
C ILE A 104 -41.13 23.79 -43.49
N ASP A 105 -40.24 24.34 -42.68
CA ASP A 105 -39.05 25.05 -43.10
C ASP A 105 -37.79 24.29 -42.66
N GLU A 106 -36.62 24.85 -42.95
CA GLU A 106 -35.33 24.28 -42.55
C GLU A 106 -35.23 24.06 -41.03
N GLN A 107 -35.81 24.98 -40.25
CA GLN A 107 -35.83 24.88 -38.79
C GLN A 107 -36.72 23.72 -38.36
N ALA A 108 -37.91 23.54 -38.94
CA ALA A 108 -38.80 22.43 -38.62
C ALA A 108 -38.17 21.05 -38.91
N ILE A 109 -37.38 20.94 -39.99
CA ILE A 109 -36.62 19.72 -40.31
C ILE A 109 -35.52 19.49 -39.26
N THR A 110 -34.80 20.55 -38.89
CA THR A 110 -33.76 20.49 -37.85
C THR A 110 -34.34 20.13 -36.49
N ASP A 111 -35.50 20.68 -36.12
CA ASP A 111 -36.21 20.37 -34.88
C ASP A 111 -36.70 18.92 -34.86
N LEU A 112 -37.16 18.39 -35.99
CA LEU A 112 -37.52 16.98 -36.12
C LEU A 112 -36.29 16.08 -35.95
N GLN A 113 -35.16 16.44 -36.56
CA GLN A 113 -33.89 15.71 -36.38
C GLN A 113 -33.47 15.72 -34.91
N ASN A 114 -33.46 16.89 -34.26
CA ASN A 114 -33.11 17.03 -32.84
C ASN A 114 -34.03 16.20 -31.93
N ARG A 115 -35.32 16.14 -32.25
CA ARG A 115 -36.29 15.29 -31.54
C ARG A 115 -35.96 13.81 -31.69
N ILE A 116 -35.66 13.36 -32.92
CA ILE A 116 -35.28 11.97 -33.18
C ILE A 116 -33.96 11.64 -32.46
N ASP A 117 -32.97 12.52 -32.56
CA ASP A 117 -31.68 12.39 -31.87
C ASP A 117 -31.85 12.27 -30.35
N SER A 118 -32.79 13.02 -29.76
CA SER A 118 -33.14 12.91 -28.34
C SER A 118 -33.77 11.55 -28.00
N LEU A 119 -34.63 11.00 -28.87
CA LEU A 119 -35.28 9.71 -28.64
C LEU A 119 -34.27 8.58 -28.75
N VAL A 120 -33.42 8.59 -29.78
CA VAL A 120 -32.35 7.60 -29.94
C VAL A 120 -31.36 7.69 -28.77
N PHE A 121 -30.96 8.90 -28.36
CA PHE A 121 -30.09 9.05 -27.20
C PHE A 121 -30.71 8.50 -25.92
N ALA A 122 -32.02 8.66 -25.72
CA ALA A 122 -32.71 8.07 -24.58
C ALA A 122 -32.68 6.52 -24.61
N GLU A 123 -32.73 5.90 -25.78
CA GLU A 123 -32.54 4.44 -25.92
C GLU A 123 -31.10 4.01 -25.65
N VAL A 124 -30.13 4.79 -26.11
CA VAL A 124 -28.69 4.57 -25.86
C VAL A 124 -28.38 4.64 -24.36
N VAL A 125 -28.92 5.63 -23.65
CA VAL A 125 -28.80 5.75 -22.19
C VAL A 125 -29.42 4.54 -21.48
N LYS A 126 -30.55 4.02 -21.97
CA LYS A 126 -31.17 2.80 -21.40
C LYS A 126 -30.35 1.54 -21.66
N LYS A 127 -29.77 1.40 -22.86
CA LYS A 127 -28.88 0.28 -23.21
C LYS A 127 -27.62 0.28 -22.34
N ASN A 128 -27.07 1.46 -22.08
CA ASN A 128 -25.94 1.70 -21.18
C ASN A 128 -24.69 0.84 -21.51
N THR A 129 -24.38 0.70 -22.81
CA THR A 129 -23.19 -0.01 -23.30
C THR A 129 -22.31 0.91 -24.14
N ILE A 130 -21.00 0.65 -24.16
CA ILE A 130 -20.05 1.45 -24.95
C ILE A 130 -20.35 1.34 -26.45
N GLU A 131 -20.78 0.18 -26.91
CA GLU A 131 -21.12 -0.10 -28.30
C GLU A 131 -22.31 0.75 -28.77
N ALA A 132 -23.38 0.81 -27.97
CA ALA A 132 -24.57 1.60 -28.31
C ALA A 132 -24.26 3.11 -28.33
N VAL A 133 -23.42 3.58 -27.40
CA VAL A 133 -23.00 4.99 -27.38
C VAL A 133 -22.07 5.32 -28.55
N GLN A 134 -21.17 4.41 -28.90
CA GLN A 134 -20.27 4.56 -30.05
C GLN A 134 -21.08 4.62 -31.35
N GLU A 135 -22.03 3.70 -31.55
CA GLU A 135 -22.92 3.68 -32.70
C GLU A 135 -23.70 5.01 -32.83
N TYR A 136 -24.22 5.53 -31.71
CA TYR A 136 -24.87 6.84 -31.70
C TYR A 136 -23.94 7.97 -32.16
N ILE A 137 -22.72 8.03 -31.63
CA ILE A 137 -21.72 9.06 -31.98
C ILE A 137 -21.36 8.97 -33.47
N ASP A 138 -21.26 7.76 -34.01
CA ASP A 138 -20.88 7.53 -35.41
C ASP A 138 -21.99 7.88 -36.40
N ILE A 139 -23.26 7.65 -36.04
CA ILE A 139 -24.42 7.90 -36.89
C ILE A 139 -24.96 9.33 -36.74
N HIS A 140 -25.03 9.85 -35.51
CA HIS A 140 -25.68 11.12 -35.15
C HIS A 140 -24.70 12.29 -35.00
N LYS A 141 -23.79 12.44 -35.98
CA LYS A 141 -22.65 13.39 -35.95
C LYS A 141 -22.98 14.88 -35.81
N THR A 142 -24.26 15.25 -35.92
CA THR A 142 -24.72 16.65 -35.78
C THR A 142 -25.70 16.84 -34.61
N SER A 143 -25.88 15.80 -33.80
CA SER A 143 -26.78 15.82 -32.65
C SER A 143 -26.31 16.81 -31.58
N LEU A 144 -27.27 17.49 -30.95
CA LEU A 144 -27.05 18.32 -29.77
C LEU A 144 -26.66 17.51 -28.51
N TYR A 145 -26.74 16.18 -28.57
CA TYR A 145 -26.42 15.27 -27.47
C TYR A 145 -25.02 14.64 -27.59
N LEU A 146 -24.20 15.03 -28.56
CA LEU A 146 -22.85 14.46 -28.74
C LEU A 146 -21.96 14.62 -27.51
N ASP A 147 -21.98 15.78 -26.86
CA ASP A 147 -21.18 16.00 -25.64
C ASP A 147 -21.61 15.05 -24.52
N LYS A 148 -22.93 14.91 -24.30
CA LYS A 148 -23.49 13.96 -23.33
C LYS A 148 -23.20 12.50 -23.69
N ALA A 149 -23.18 12.15 -24.97
CA ALA A 149 -22.81 10.82 -25.42
C ALA A 149 -21.33 10.54 -25.16
N ASN A 150 -20.44 11.51 -25.40
CA ASN A 150 -19.02 11.37 -25.08
C ASN A 150 -18.78 11.25 -23.57
N GLU A 151 -19.48 12.04 -22.75
CA GLU A 151 -19.45 11.94 -21.29
C GLU A 151 -19.91 10.54 -20.81
N LEU A 152 -21.04 10.05 -21.33
CA LEU A 152 -21.54 8.71 -21.01
C LEU A 152 -20.56 7.61 -21.42
N LYS A 153 -19.95 7.73 -22.60
CA LYS A 153 -18.95 6.78 -23.08
C LYS A 153 -17.70 6.76 -22.21
N GLU A 154 -17.21 7.93 -21.80
CA GLU A 154 -16.07 8.03 -20.89
C GLU A 154 -16.40 7.39 -19.54
N GLU A 155 -17.58 7.68 -18.98
CA GLU A 155 -18.04 7.11 -17.71
C GLU A 155 -18.13 5.58 -17.79
N LEU A 156 -18.74 5.03 -18.85
CA LEU A 156 -18.80 3.59 -19.06
C LEU A 156 -17.40 2.98 -19.22
N THR A 157 -16.50 3.64 -19.96
CA THR A 157 -15.11 3.18 -20.11
C THR A 157 -14.38 3.20 -18.77
N PHE A 158 -14.64 4.20 -17.92
CA PHE A 158 -14.08 4.30 -16.58
C PHE A 158 -14.54 3.13 -15.70
N GLN A 159 -15.85 2.84 -15.67
CA GLN A 159 -16.39 1.71 -14.91
C GLN A 159 -15.82 0.36 -15.37
N GLU A 160 -15.72 0.14 -16.68
CA GLU A 160 -15.09 -1.06 -17.22
C GLU A 160 -13.60 -1.16 -16.87
N THR A 161 -12.88 -0.05 -16.95
CA THR A 161 -11.46 0.02 -16.56
C THR A 161 -11.27 -0.37 -15.09
N LEU A 162 -12.16 0.10 -14.21
CA LEU A 162 -12.15 -0.29 -12.79
C LEU A 162 -12.46 -1.77 -12.58
N ARG A 163 -13.39 -2.33 -13.37
CA ARG A 163 -13.78 -3.74 -13.32
C ARG A 163 -12.67 -4.67 -13.80
N GLU A 164 -11.98 -4.30 -14.89
CA GLU A 164 -10.85 -5.07 -15.43
C GLU A 164 -9.64 -5.05 -14.49
N ASN A 165 -9.36 -3.90 -13.86
CA ASN A 165 -8.28 -3.75 -12.87
C ASN A 165 -6.93 -4.28 -13.36
N THR A 166 -6.56 -3.97 -14.61
CA THR A 166 -5.28 -4.36 -15.22
C THR A 166 -4.43 -3.16 -15.55
N ASP A 167 -3.11 -3.38 -15.64
CA ASP A 167 -2.13 -2.39 -16.11
C ASP A 167 -2.43 -1.90 -17.53
N LYS A 168 -2.84 -2.82 -18.41
CA LYS A 168 -3.26 -2.50 -19.78
C LYS A 168 -4.51 -1.61 -19.80
N ALA A 169 -5.54 -1.93 -19.02
CA ALA A 169 -6.79 -1.16 -18.97
C ALA A 169 -6.54 0.26 -18.45
N TYR A 170 -5.82 0.39 -17.34
CA TYR A 170 -5.49 1.70 -16.77
C TYR A 170 -4.63 2.55 -17.71
N SER A 171 -3.60 1.97 -18.32
CA SER A 171 -2.76 2.67 -19.29
C SER A 171 -3.56 3.13 -20.51
N ALA A 172 -4.44 2.27 -21.03
CA ALA A 172 -5.33 2.61 -22.13
C ALA A 172 -6.28 3.77 -21.78
N PHE A 173 -6.88 3.76 -20.58
CA PHE A 173 -7.74 4.85 -20.11
C PHE A 173 -6.97 6.18 -19.99
N LEU A 174 -5.81 6.17 -19.33
CA LEU A 174 -4.99 7.39 -19.13
C LEU A 174 -4.49 7.98 -20.46
N LYS A 175 -4.22 7.13 -21.45
CA LYS A 175 -3.85 7.55 -22.80
C LYS A 175 -5.05 8.12 -23.57
N LYS A 176 -6.22 7.49 -23.45
CA LYS A 176 -7.44 7.86 -24.19
C LYS A 176 -8.10 9.13 -23.64
N TYR A 177 -8.10 9.32 -22.32
CA TYR A 177 -8.76 10.44 -21.64
C TYR A 177 -7.78 11.25 -20.75
N PRO A 178 -6.80 11.96 -21.35
CA PRO A 178 -5.74 12.66 -20.61
C PRO A 178 -6.24 13.84 -19.75
N ASN A 179 -7.46 14.33 -20.02
CA ASN A 179 -8.12 15.44 -19.32
C ASN A 179 -9.36 14.98 -18.51
N SER A 180 -9.56 13.66 -18.35
CA SER A 180 -10.69 13.12 -17.58
C SER A 180 -10.67 13.61 -16.14
N LYS A 181 -11.86 13.91 -15.58
CA LYS A 181 -12.05 14.11 -14.13
C LYS A 181 -11.63 12.88 -13.31
N ASN A 182 -11.70 11.68 -13.91
CA ASN A 182 -11.39 10.40 -13.27
C ASN A 182 -9.90 10.01 -13.40
N LYS A 183 -9.08 10.80 -14.12
CA LYS A 183 -7.65 10.53 -14.34
C LYS A 183 -6.89 10.29 -13.05
N ALA A 184 -7.10 11.13 -12.03
CA ALA A 184 -6.36 11.03 -10.77
C ALA A 184 -6.65 9.71 -10.04
N GLU A 185 -7.90 9.26 -10.05
CA GLU A 185 -8.29 7.99 -9.45
C GLU A 185 -7.67 6.80 -10.21
N ILE A 186 -7.79 6.80 -11.54
CA ILE A 186 -7.20 5.74 -12.36
C ILE A 186 -5.69 5.69 -12.19
N LYS A 187 -5.01 6.86 -12.19
CA LYS A 187 -3.56 6.92 -11.98
C LYS A 187 -3.17 6.35 -10.62
N LYS A 188 -3.91 6.69 -9.55
CA LYS A 188 -3.65 6.14 -8.22
C LYS A 188 -3.77 4.62 -8.18
N LYS A 189 -4.79 4.04 -8.82
CA LYS A 189 -4.98 2.58 -8.91
C LYS A 189 -3.89 1.93 -9.77
N TYR A 190 -3.53 2.55 -10.88
CA TYR A 190 -2.43 2.13 -11.74
C TYR A 190 -1.09 2.07 -11.01
N ASP A 191 -0.70 3.18 -10.38
CA ASP A 191 0.58 3.27 -9.65
C ASP A 191 0.65 2.20 -8.55
N LYS A 192 -0.47 1.96 -7.84
CA LYS A 192 -0.56 0.92 -6.81
C LYS A 192 -0.40 -0.48 -7.40
N LEU A 193 -1.10 -0.76 -8.50
CA LEU A 193 -1.07 -2.06 -9.16
C LEU A 193 0.34 -2.37 -9.67
N ILE A 194 0.99 -1.41 -10.34
CA ILE A 194 2.36 -1.53 -10.83
C ILE A 194 3.32 -1.79 -9.67
N TYR A 195 3.27 -0.99 -8.60
CA TYR A 195 4.12 -1.20 -7.44
C TYR A 195 3.93 -2.60 -6.85
N THR A 196 2.68 -3.03 -6.64
CA THR A 196 2.36 -4.36 -6.09
C THR A 196 2.90 -5.49 -6.96
N LYS A 197 2.68 -5.40 -8.28
CA LYS A 197 3.09 -6.43 -9.25
C LYS A 197 4.61 -6.49 -9.41
N VAL A 198 5.26 -5.34 -9.55
CA VAL A 198 6.71 -5.27 -9.75
C VAL A 198 7.47 -5.71 -8.50
N THR A 199 6.94 -5.43 -7.31
CA THR A 199 7.59 -5.74 -6.03
C THR A 199 7.07 -7.02 -5.36
N GLU A 200 6.38 -7.88 -6.11
CA GLU A 200 5.72 -9.09 -5.59
C GLU A 200 6.70 -10.06 -4.91
N SER A 201 7.90 -10.24 -5.46
CA SER A 201 8.93 -11.12 -4.88
C SER A 201 9.51 -10.59 -3.56
N LYS A 202 9.32 -9.30 -3.27
CA LYS A 202 9.83 -8.60 -2.07
C LYS A 202 11.35 -8.69 -1.89
N ASP A 203 12.08 -8.97 -2.97
CA ASP A 203 13.54 -9.02 -2.95
C ASP A 203 14.15 -7.66 -3.34
N HIS A 204 15.45 -7.49 -3.06
CA HIS A 204 16.15 -6.24 -3.34
C HIS A 204 16.23 -5.93 -4.83
N LYS A 205 16.22 -6.92 -5.73
CA LYS A 205 16.29 -6.71 -7.19
C LYS A 205 14.97 -6.14 -7.70
N ALA A 206 13.84 -6.65 -7.21
CA ALA A 206 12.51 -6.17 -7.54
C ALA A 206 12.30 -4.71 -7.10
N TYR A 207 12.69 -4.36 -5.86
CA TYR A 207 12.64 -2.97 -5.41
C TYR A 207 13.60 -2.07 -6.20
N LYS A 208 14.83 -2.52 -6.47
CA LYS A 208 15.79 -1.78 -7.29
C LYS A 208 15.25 -1.49 -8.68
N TYR A 209 14.72 -2.53 -9.35
CA TYR A 209 14.10 -2.40 -10.66
C TYR A 209 12.92 -1.41 -10.65
N PHE A 210 12.09 -1.45 -9.60
CA PHE A 210 11.00 -0.48 -9.44
C PHE A 210 11.52 0.96 -9.32
N ILE A 211 12.53 1.20 -8.47
CA ILE A 211 13.12 2.53 -8.25
C ILE A 211 13.71 3.08 -9.54
N GLU A 212 14.38 2.25 -10.33
CA GLU A 212 15.01 2.65 -11.60
C GLU A 212 13.98 2.87 -12.73
N THR A 213 12.91 2.07 -12.76
CA THR A 213 11.93 2.09 -13.87
C THR A 213 10.79 3.09 -13.64
N TYR A 214 10.45 3.40 -12.39
CA TYR A 214 9.29 4.23 -12.04
C TYR A 214 9.64 5.41 -11.09
N PRO A 215 10.62 6.27 -11.43
CA PRO A 215 11.16 7.30 -10.53
C PRO A 215 10.13 8.36 -10.08
N GLU A 216 9.04 8.52 -10.84
CA GLU A 216 7.95 9.48 -10.53
C GLU A 216 6.78 8.82 -9.76
N SER A 217 6.94 7.58 -9.33
CA SER A 217 5.88 6.86 -8.62
C SER A 217 5.71 7.39 -7.19
N PRO A 218 4.47 7.53 -6.68
CA PRO A 218 4.23 7.90 -5.28
C PRO A 218 4.73 6.86 -4.27
N TYR A 219 5.14 5.66 -4.72
CA TYR A 219 5.69 4.59 -3.87
C TYR A 219 7.21 4.56 -3.83
N ILE A 220 7.92 5.56 -4.37
CA ILE A 220 9.38 5.54 -4.47
C ILE A 220 10.08 5.51 -3.11
N GLU A 221 9.65 6.32 -2.15
CA GLU A 221 10.26 6.33 -0.82
C GLU A 221 10.02 5.01 -0.08
N GLU A 222 8.80 4.46 -0.18
CA GLU A 222 8.50 3.13 0.38
C GLU A 222 9.35 2.02 -0.28
N ALA A 223 9.55 2.09 -1.60
CA ALA A 223 10.39 1.16 -2.32
C ALA A 223 11.86 1.25 -1.92
N LYS A 224 12.39 2.47 -1.70
CA LYS A 224 13.76 2.68 -1.20
C LYS A 224 13.95 2.09 0.19
N GLU A 225 13.03 2.34 1.11
CA GLU A 225 13.10 1.78 2.46
C GLU A 225 13.08 0.25 2.44
N LYS A 226 12.21 -0.34 1.63
CA LYS A 226 12.12 -1.80 1.49
C LYS A 226 13.32 -2.38 0.74
N TYR A 227 13.88 -1.66 -0.23
CA TYR A 227 15.11 -2.01 -0.91
C TYR A 227 16.26 -2.16 0.09
N GLU A 228 16.51 -1.15 0.93
CA GLU A 228 17.59 -1.19 1.92
C GLU A 228 17.45 -2.38 2.87
N LEU A 229 16.23 -2.63 3.36
CA LEU A 229 15.95 -3.77 4.24
C LEU A 229 16.20 -5.11 3.54
N ALA A 230 15.69 -5.27 2.32
CA ALA A 230 15.85 -6.49 1.55
C ALA A 230 17.30 -6.73 1.16
N LEU A 231 18.05 -5.66 0.87
CA LEU A 231 19.47 -5.70 0.56
C LEU A 231 20.27 -6.14 1.79
N PHE A 232 20.02 -5.53 2.95
CA PHE A 232 20.64 -5.94 4.21
C PHE A 232 20.42 -7.44 4.46
N LYS A 233 19.16 -7.88 4.47
CA LYS A 233 18.82 -9.30 4.68
C LYS A 233 19.47 -10.23 3.67
N HIS A 234 19.59 -9.80 2.41
CA HIS A 234 20.23 -10.60 1.37
C HIS A 234 21.74 -10.72 1.59
N LEU A 235 22.40 -9.59 1.88
CA LEU A 235 23.86 -9.54 2.05
C LEU A 235 24.31 -10.22 3.34
N THR A 236 23.45 -10.30 4.36
CA THR A 236 23.76 -10.92 5.67
C THR A 236 22.98 -12.22 5.90
N ALA A 237 22.53 -12.87 4.82
CA ALA A 237 21.64 -14.05 4.90
C ALA A 237 22.30 -15.26 5.56
N ASP A 238 23.62 -15.38 5.49
CA ASP A 238 24.39 -16.45 6.10
C ASP A 238 24.62 -16.25 7.61
N ASP A 239 24.22 -15.10 8.15
CA ASP A 239 24.45 -14.68 9.53
C ASP A 239 25.91 -14.89 9.98
N THR A 240 26.88 -14.48 9.16
CA THR A 240 28.30 -14.55 9.51
C THR A 240 28.85 -13.19 9.91
N GLU A 241 29.88 -13.19 10.74
CA GLU A 241 30.62 -11.96 11.07
C GLU A 241 31.14 -11.26 9.81
N THR A 242 31.72 -12.03 8.89
CA THR A 242 32.25 -11.55 7.61
C THR A 242 31.19 -10.84 6.77
N SER A 243 29.95 -11.35 6.73
CA SER A 243 28.90 -10.73 5.93
C SER A 243 28.41 -9.40 6.52
N TYR A 244 28.32 -9.29 7.84
CA TYR A 244 28.04 -8.02 8.51
C TYR A 244 29.19 -7.01 8.34
N GLU A 245 30.45 -7.43 8.45
CA GLU A 245 31.62 -6.56 8.20
C GLU A 245 31.63 -6.03 6.76
N ALA A 246 31.39 -6.92 5.79
CA ALA A 246 31.26 -6.54 4.39
C ALA A 246 30.09 -5.58 4.18
N TYR A 247 28.96 -5.79 4.88
CA TYR A 247 27.82 -4.89 4.80
C TYR A 247 28.17 -3.47 5.30
N ILE A 248 28.76 -3.36 6.49
CA ILE A 248 29.14 -2.08 7.10
C ILE A 248 30.13 -1.32 6.20
N THR A 249 31.12 -2.04 5.66
CA THR A 249 32.16 -1.45 4.80
C THR A 249 31.58 -0.93 3.49
N ASN A 250 30.68 -1.70 2.87
CA ASN A 250 30.11 -1.33 1.56
C ASN A 250 28.92 -0.37 1.67
N ASN A 251 28.34 -0.16 2.86
CA ASN A 251 27.14 0.65 3.08
C ASN A 251 27.25 1.52 4.35
N PRO A 252 28.26 2.40 4.48
CA PRO A 252 28.53 3.13 5.72
C PRO A 252 27.40 4.07 6.15
N ASP A 253 26.61 4.58 5.21
CA ASP A 253 25.49 5.50 5.48
C ASP A 253 24.15 4.77 5.73
N SER A 254 24.13 3.43 5.69
CA SER A 254 22.91 2.66 5.88
C SER A 254 22.41 2.73 7.32
N LYS A 255 21.09 2.91 7.49
CA LYS A 255 20.42 2.80 8.80
C LYS A 255 20.56 1.42 9.46
N TYR A 256 20.94 0.39 8.70
CA TYR A 256 21.16 -0.97 9.19
C TYR A 256 22.60 -1.23 9.68
N VAL A 257 23.53 -0.25 9.56
CA VAL A 257 24.89 -0.39 10.12
C VAL A 257 24.84 -0.73 11.60
N LYS A 258 24.00 -0.04 12.38
CA LYS A 258 23.84 -0.33 13.81
C LYS A 258 23.37 -1.77 14.05
N VAL A 259 22.44 -2.26 13.24
CA VAL A 259 21.94 -3.65 13.35
C VAL A 259 23.05 -4.65 13.03
N ALA A 260 23.88 -4.37 12.02
CA ALA A 260 25.05 -5.19 11.71
C ALA A 260 26.08 -5.19 12.85
N GLU A 261 26.39 -4.02 13.43
CA GLU A 261 27.28 -3.89 14.60
C GLU A 261 26.75 -4.69 15.81
N ASP A 262 25.44 -4.58 16.09
CA ASP A 262 24.76 -5.32 17.17
C ASP A 262 24.81 -6.84 16.90
N SER A 263 24.58 -7.28 15.65
CA SER A 263 24.69 -8.69 15.25
C SER A 263 26.10 -9.25 15.40
N ILE A 264 27.13 -8.48 15.06
CA ILE A 264 28.53 -8.89 15.29
C ILE A 264 28.76 -9.04 16.79
N PHE A 265 28.40 -8.04 17.60
CA PHE A 265 28.59 -8.09 19.05
C PHE A 265 27.87 -9.29 19.70
N ALA A 266 26.66 -9.60 19.23
CA ALA A 266 25.89 -10.75 19.68
C ALA A 266 26.64 -12.10 19.55
N LYS A 267 27.50 -12.25 18.53
CA LYS A 267 28.30 -13.47 18.32
C LYS A 267 29.34 -13.68 19.41
N TYR A 268 29.85 -12.60 20.02
CA TYR A 268 30.80 -12.65 21.13
C TYR A 268 30.10 -12.68 22.49
N THR A 269 28.83 -12.24 22.56
CA THR A 269 28.08 -12.18 23.83
C THR A 269 27.10 -13.34 24.02
N SER A 270 26.95 -14.22 23.03
CA SER A 270 26.00 -15.36 23.09
C SER A 270 26.26 -16.28 24.27
N PHE A 271 27.52 -16.41 24.69
CA PHE A 271 27.90 -17.07 25.94
C PHE A 271 28.87 -16.16 26.72
N PRO A 272 28.57 -15.79 27.98
CA PRO A 272 29.46 -14.96 28.77
C PRO A 272 30.84 -15.60 28.95
N SER A 273 31.86 -15.00 28.32
CA SER A 273 33.21 -15.55 28.28
C SER A 273 34.23 -14.42 28.13
N ILE A 274 35.14 -14.31 29.09
CA ILE A 274 36.23 -13.34 29.06
C ILE A 274 37.05 -13.46 27.76
N PRO A 275 37.50 -14.66 27.32
CA PRO A 275 38.19 -14.81 26.05
C PRO A 275 37.42 -14.29 24.83
N GLU A 276 36.10 -14.44 24.78
CA GLU A 276 35.29 -13.93 23.65
C GLU A 276 35.30 -12.39 23.64
N TYR A 277 35.08 -11.76 24.79
CA TYR A 277 35.11 -10.31 24.89
C TYR A 277 36.50 -9.72 24.62
N GLU A 278 37.56 -10.40 25.03
CA GLU A 278 38.94 -10.04 24.68
C GLU A 278 39.15 -10.07 23.16
N ARG A 279 38.70 -11.14 22.48
CA ARG A 279 38.75 -11.22 21.01
C ARG A 279 37.95 -10.10 20.35
N TYR A 280 36.78 -9.76 20.88
CA TYR A 280 35.97 -8.66 20.37
C TYR A 280 36.71 -7.31 20.47
N ILE A 281 37.27 -6.99 21.63
CA ILE A 281 37.99 -5.73 21.88
C ILE A 281 39.23 -5.64 20.98
N GLN A 282 39.95 -6.75 20.82
CA GLN A 282 41.12 -6.82 19.96
C GLN A 282 40.76 -6.61 18.49
N LYS A 283 39.65 -7.22 18.02
CA LYS A 283 39.23 -7.15 16.63
C LYS A 283 38.52 -5.83 16.28
N TYR A 284 37.77 -5.25 17.22
CA TYR A 284 36.95 -4.05 17.02
C TYR A 284 37.25 -2.93 18.03
N PRO A 285 38.50 -2.41 18.09
CA PRO A 285 38.92 -1.42 19.08
C PRO A 285 38.17 -0.08 19.00
N THR A 286 37.56 0.24 17.85
CA THR A 286 36.80 1.47 17.61
C THR A 286 35.29 1.26 17.65
N SER A 287 34.82 0.05 18.01
CA SER A 287 33.39 -0.23 18.07
C SER A 287 32.68 0.61 19.12
N LYS A 288 31.46 1.04 18.81
CA LYS A 288 30.55 1.69 19.78
C LYS A 288 30.18 0.77 20.95
N LYS A 289 30.41 -0.53 20.82
CA LYS A 289 30.15 -1.57 21.83
C LYS A 289 31.36 -1.93 22.69
N ILE A 290 32.49 -1.25 22.51
CA ILE A 290 33.71 -1.51 23.28
C ILE A 290 33.48 -1.41 24.79
N TYR A 291 32.67 -0.43 25.22
CA TYR A 291 32.30 -0.27 26.63
C TYR A 291 31.57 -1.51 27.17
N GLU A 292 30.56 -1.97 26.43
CA GLU A 292 29.75 -3.11 26.82
C GLU A 292 30.62 -4.36 26.94
N ALA A 293 31.57 -4.58 26.02
CA ALA A 293 32.53 -5.68 26.10
C ALA A 293 33.43 -5.58 27.35
N TRP A 294 34.02 -4.41 27.60
CA TRP A 294 34.86 -4.17 28.77
C TRP A 294 34.12 -4.38 30.08
N ASN A 295 32.88 -3.89 30.17
CA ASN A 295 32.03 -4.07 31.35
C ASN A 295 31.71 -5.56 31.58
N LYS A 296 31.50 -6.35 30.52
CA LYS A 296 31.28 -7.80 30.66
C LYS A 296 32.51 -8.53 31.18
N ILE A 297 33.71 -8.19 30.70
CA ILE A 297 34.96 -8.74 31.25
C ILE A 297 35.08 -8.36 32.73
N TYR A 298 34.86 -7.09 33.07
CA TYR A 298 34.95 -6.60 34.43
C TYR A 298 34.06 -7.41 35.38
N ILE A 299 32.75 -7.48 35.11
CA ILE A 299 31.78 -8.22 35.92
C ILE A 299 32.16 -9.69 36.09
N LEU A 300 32.62 -10.35 35.01
CA LEU A 300 33.00 -11.76 35.08
C LEU A 300 34.31 -11.99 35.84
N TYR A 301 35.28 -11.09 35.72
CA TYR A 301 36.58 -11.23 36.35
C TYR A 301 36.51 -10.91 37.85
N THR A 302 35.69 -9.93 38.24
CA THR A 302 35.59 -9.45 39.62
C THR A 302 34.43 -10.08 40.38
N ASP A 303 33.90 -11.21 39.91
CA ASP A 303 32.68 -11.86 40.44
C ASP A 303 32.78 -12.23 41.93
N SER A 304 34.00 -12.49 42.43
CA SER A 304 34.23 -12.80 43.84
C SER A 304 34.08 -11.57 44.75
N GLY A 305 34.40 -10.38 44.25
CA GLY A 305 34.44 -9.14 45.02
C GLY A 305 35.60 -9.03 46.01
N ASP A 306 36.60 -9.92 45.97
CA ASP A 306 37.77 -9.81 46.85
C ASP A 306 38.70 -8.65 46.39
N PRO A 307 39.34 -7.87 47.27
CA PRO A 307 40.17 -6.71 46.87
C PRO A 307 41.26 -7.06 45.85
N GLU A 308 41.82 -8.26 45.96
CA GLU A 308 42.89 -8.73 45.09
C GLU A 308 42.44 -8.91 43.64
N VAL A 309 41.20 -9.38 43.39
CA VAL A 309 40.73 -9.63 42.02
C VAL A 309 40.63 -8.34 41.21
N TYR A 310 40.31 -7.21 41.83
CA TYR A 310 40.30 -5.90 41.18
C TYR A 310 41.72 -5.41 40.85
N THR A 311 42.69 -5.67 41.73
CA THR A 311 44.12 -5.34 41.48
C THR A 311 44.69 -6.20 40.35
N GLN A 312 44.39 -7.50 40.35
CA GLN A 312 44.76 -8.42 39.27
C GLN A 312 44.09 -8.03 37.95
N PHE A 313 42.83 -7.57 37.98
CA PHE A 313 42.12 -7.07 36.81
C PHE A 313 42.85 -5.89 36.15
N LEU A 314 43.21 -4.86 36.90
CA LEU A 314 43.94 -3.69 36.36
C LEU A 314 45.35 -4.06 35.86
N THR A 315 45.97 -5.06 36.48
CA THR A 315 47.26 -5.59 36.03
C THR A 315 47.13 -6.32 34.69
N LYS A 316 46.07 -7.11 34.52
CA LYS A 316 45.82 -7.86 33.28
C LYS A 316 45.31 -6.95 32.15
N TYR A 317 44.51 -5.93 32.46
CA TYR A 317 43.88 -5.03 31.49
C TYR A 317 44.33 -3.58 31.72
N PRO A 318 45.59 -3.24 31.40
CA PRO A 318 46.12 -1.89 31.60
C PRO A 318 45.41 -0.85 30.74
N ASP A 319 44.76 -1.24 29.64
CA ASP A 319 44.01 -0.35 28.74
C ASP A 319 42.53 -0.19 29.12
N TYR A 320 42.10 -0.78 30.25
CA TYR A 320 40.73 -0.63 30.71
C TYR A 320 40.40 0.86 30.96
N PRO A 321 39.34 1.41 30.34
CA PRO A 321 39.11 2.85 30.37
C PRO A 321 38.56 3.40 31.68
N TYR A 322 37.95 2.57 32.55
CA TYR A 322 37.23 3.03 33.76
C TYR A 322 38.00 2.74 35.06
N LYS A 323 39.31 3.00 35.07
CA LYS A 323 40.18 2.66 36.23
C LYS A 323 39.71 3.28 37.55
N ASN A 324 39.11 4.47 37.50
CA ASN A 324 38.59 5.14 38.70
C ASN A 324 37.42 4.37 39.34
N GLU A 325 36.56 3.75 38.53
CA GLU A 325 35.46 2.92 39.02
C GLU A 325 36.01 1.68 39.74
N VAL A 326 37.03 1.04 39.15
CA VAL A 326 37.71 -0.11 39.76
C VAL A 326 38.35 0.27 41.10
N GLN A 327 38.92 1.47 41.22
CA GLN A 327 39.53 1.94 42.47
C GLN A 327 38.50 2.10 43.59
N ASN A 328 37.31 2.62 43.28
CA ASN A 328 36.21 2.69 44.26
C ASN A 328 35.78 1.30 44.72
N ASP A 329 35.72 0.34 43.79
CA ASP A 329 35.37 -1.04 44.11
C ASP A 329 36.45 -1.75 44.94
N VAL A 330 37.74 -1.43 44.74
CA VAL A 330 38.84 -1.88 45.61
C VAL A 330 38.64 -1.38 47.05
N GLU A 331 38.29 -0.12 47.23
CA GLU A 331 38.04 0.46 48.55
C GLU A 331 36.84 -0.20 49.23
N LEU A 332 35.73 -0.38 48.50
CA LEU A 332 34.54 -1.06 48.97
C LEU A 332 34.85 -2.53 49.36
N ALA A 333 35.56 -3.25 48.50
CA ALA A 333 35.97 -4.62 48.75
C ALA A 333 36.89 -4.74 49.98
N THR A 334 37.79 -3.76 50.16
CA THR A 334 38.72 -3.72 51.30
C THR A 334 37.95 -3.48 52.60
N PHE A 335 36.94 -2.62 52.55
CA PHE A 335 36.02 -2.40 53.68
C PHE A 335 35.29 -3.70 54.06
N GLY A 336 34.77 -4.45 53.08
CA GLY A 336 34.16 -5.76 53.29
C GLY A 336 35.13 -6.81 53.85
N LEU A 337 36.37 -6.84 53.36
CA LEU A 337 37.41 -7.75 53.86
C LEU A 337 37.72 -7.47 55.34
N ASN A 338 37.85 -6.19 55.71
CA ASN A 338 38.10 -5.78 57.09
C ASN A 338 36.94 -6.18 58.03
N MET A 339 35.69 -6.14 57.56
CA MET A 339 34.54 -6.65 58.32
C MET A 339 34.66 -8.15 58.60
N LEU A 340 35.02 -8.94 57.58
CA LEU A 340 35.20 -10.39 57.70
C LEU A 340 36.34 -10.74 58.67
N LEU A 341 37.51 -10.10 58.51
CA LEU A 341 38.71 -10.37 59.32
C LEU A 341 38.51 -10.02 60.81
N ASN A 342 37.76 -8.96 61.10
CA ASN A 342 37.54 -8.50 62.47
C ASN A 342 36.25 -9.04 63.11
N ASN A 343 35.53 -9.93 62.42
CA ASN A 343 34.22 -10.43 62.84
C ASN A 343 33.27 -9.27 63.25
N PHE A 344 33.20 -8.25 62.41
CA PHE A 344 32.46 -6.99 62.60
C PHE A 344 32.88 -6.09 63.77
N ARG A 345 33.99 -6.38 64.48
CA ARG A 345 34.46 -5.51 65.55
C ARG A 345 34.85 -4.14 64.99
N GLY A 346 34.24 -3.09 65.53
CA GLY A 346 34.47 -1.70 65.09
C GLY A 346 33.56 -1.23 63.96
N PHE A 347 32.62 -2.08 63.50
CA PHE A 347 31.63 -1.75 62.48
C PHE A 347 30.24 -1.65 63.10
N LYS A 348 29.46 -0.65 62.68
CA LYS A 348 28.05 -0.51 63.04
C LYS A 348 27.18 -1.37 62.12
N ASP A 349 26.01 -1.76 62.62
CA ASP A 349 25.09 -2.65 61.89
C ASP A 349 24.61 -2.05 60.57
N ASP A 350 24.34 -0.75 60.55
CA ASP A 350 23.96 0.02 59.36
C ASP A 350 25.06 0.06 58.28
N GLN A 351 26.34 0.06 58.70
CA GLN A 351 27.48 0.00 57.77
C GLN A 351 27.58 -1.38 57.10
N ILE A 352 27.25 -2.45 57.82
CA ILE A 352 27.26 -3.82 57.26
C ILE A 352 26.15 -3.94 56.21
N ASP A 353 24.95 -3.46 56.52
CA ASP A 353 23.82 -3.50 55.57
C ASP A 353 24.05 -2.61 54.35
N ALA A 354 24.64 -1.43 54.55
CA ALA A 354 25.03 -0.55 53.46
C ALA A 354 26.07 -1.20 52.55
N TYR A 355 27.08 -1.86 53.13
CA TYR A 355 28.07 -2.61 52.35
C TYR A 355 27.43 -3.74 51.54
N VAL A 356 26.56 -4.57 52.14
CA VAL A 356 25.89 -5.67 51.43
C VAL A 356 25.10 -5.14 50.24
N LYS A 357 24.39 -4.02 50.42
CA LYS A 357 23.62 -3.36 49.34
C LYS A 357 24.50 -2.85 48.19
N LEU A 358 25.66 -2.29 48.51
CA LEU A 358 26.57 -1.71 47.52
C LEU A 358 27.41 -2.78 46.80
N ALA A 359 27.81 -3.83 47.52
CA ALA A 359 28.71 -4.86 47.03
C ALA A 359 27.98 -6.08 46.45
N ALA A 360 26.66 -6.23 46.66
CA ALA A 360 25.89 -7.27 45.99
C ALA A 360 25.91 -7.04 44.45
N PRO A 361 26.04 -8.10 43.63
CA PRO A 361 25.87 -9.51 43.98
C PRO A 361 27.20 -10.28 44.17
N THR A 362 28.27 -9.64 44.63
CA THR A 362 29.57 -10.32 44.81
C THR A 362 29.52 -11.46 45.83
N ASP A 363 30.44 -12.43 45.70
CA ASP A 363 30.54 -13.52 46.67
C ASP A 363 31.04 -13.01 48.04
N GLN A 364 31.82 -11.94 48.08
CA GLN A 364 32.22 -11.27 49.31
C GLN A 364 31.01 -10.67 50.06
N ALA A 365 30.09 -10.00 49.36
CA ALA A 365 28.85 -9.51 49.94
C ALA A 365 28.02 -10.64 50.55
N LEU A 366 27.95 -11.79 49.86
CA LEU A 366 27.30 -12.98 50.39
C LEU A 366 28.01 -13.53 51.64
N LYS A 367 29.35 -13.60 51.66
CA LYS A 367 30.12 -14.03 52.84
C LYS A 367 29.85 -13.11 54.03
N VAL A 368 29.83 -11.79 53.82
CA VAL A 368 29.53 -10.79 54.86
C VAL A 368 28.11 -10.97 55.39
N LEU A 369 27.13 -11.10 54.50
CA LEU A 369 25.75 -11.37 54.89
C LEU A 369 25.64 -12.67 55.70
N MET A 370 26.25 -13.76 55.25
CA MET A 370 26.23 -15.04 55.95
C MET A 370 26.92 -14.98 57.33
N LEU A 371 28.01 -14.20 57.46
CA LEU A 371 28.68 -13.98 58.74
C LEU A 371 27.76 -13.22 59.72
N LYS A 372 27.03 -12.20 59.25
CA LYS A 372 26.06 -11.44 60.07
C LYS A 372 24.97 -12.34 60.66
N LEU A 373 24.61 -13.42 59.96
CA LEU A 373 23.57 -14.36 60.40
C LEU A 373 24.07 -15.39 61.42
N GLN A 374 25.39 -15.63 61.54
CA GLN A 374 25.92 -16.69 62.41
C GLN A 374 25.44 -16.59 63.88
N PRO A 375 25.42 -15.41 64.54
CA PRO A 375 24.93 -15.29 65.92
C PRO A 375 23.44 -15.63 66.05
N LEU A 376 22.62 -15.27 65.06
CA LEU A 376 21.19 -15.59 65.06
C LEU A 376 21.00 -17.11 64.96
N LEU A 377 21.76 -17.76 64.07
CA LEU A 377 21.71 -19.21 63.89
C LEU A 377 22.20 -19.95 65.14
N ALA A 378 23.28 -19.48 65.78
CA ALA A 378 23.80 -20.04 67.03
C ALA A 378 22.78 -19.94 68.18
N ASN A 379 21.99 -18.87 68.21
CA ASN A 379 20.92 -18.65 69.19
C ASN A 379 19.57 -19.24 68.78
N ASN A 380 19.52 -20.14 67.78
CA ASN A 380 18.31 -20.76 67.23
C ASN A 380 17.26 -19.77 66.68
N GLN A 381 17.63 -18.52 66.38
CA GLN A 381 16.77 -17.48 65.79
C GLN A 381 16.68 -17.62 64.26
N ARG A 382 16.28 -18.81 63.79
CA ARG A 382 16.30 -19.16 62.37
C ARG A 382 15.35 -18.32 61.50
N GLN A 383 14.16 -18.00 62.00
CA GLN A 383 13.20 -17.18 61.25
C GLN A 383 13.76 -15.77 61.02
N LYS A 384 14.35 -15.14 62.04
CA LYS A 384 15.00 -13.83 61.88
C LYS A 384 16.12 -13.85 60.85
N ALA A 385 16.90 -14.94 60.79
CA ALA A 385 17.94 -15.09 59.79
C ALA A 385 17.36 -15.23 58.36
N ILE A 386 16.24 -15.94 58.21
CA ILE A 386 15.50 -16.03 56.95
C ILE A 386 14.95 -14.66 56.54
N ASP A 387 14.33 -13.92 57.46
CA ASP A 387 13.76 -12.59 57.18
C ASP A 387 14.84 -11.61 56.65
N ILE A 388 16.06 -11.66 57.21
CA ILE A 388 17.20 -10.85 56.74
C ILE A 388 17.66 -11.30 55.33
N LEU A 389 17.74 -12.60 55.07
CA LEU A 389 18.07 -13.12 53.73
C LEU A 389 17.02 -12.71 52.70
N GLU A 390 15.73 -12.80 53.03
CA GLU A 390 14.64 -12.37 52.17
C GLU A 390 14.68 -10.87 51.90
N MET A 391 15.05 -10.06 52.90
CA MET A 391 15.25 -8.62 52.77
C MET A 391 16.35 -8.27 51.76
N HIS A 392 17.51 -8.93 51.82
CA HIS A 392 18.64 -8.67 50.93
C HIS A 392 18.56 -9.40 49.58
N ARG A 393 17.63 -10.37 49.42
CA ARG A 393 17.47 -11.15 48.19
C ARG A 393 17.41 -10.31 46.90
N PRO A 394 16.69 -9.17 46.83
CA PRO A 394 16.60 -8.37 45.60
C PRO A 394 17.94 -7.81 45.14
N GLU A 395 18.86 -7.54 46.06
CA GLU A 395 20.17 -6.94 45.77
C GLU A 395 21.11 -7.92 45.05
N PHE A 396 20.90 -9.23 45.24
CA PHE A 396 21.70 -10.28 44.60
C PHE A 396 21.26 -10.59 43.17
N GLN A 397 20.19 -9.98 42.65
CA GLN A 397 19.78 -10.02 41.24
C GLN A 397 19.86 -11.45 40.62
N ASN A 398 20.69 -11.64 39.59
CA ASN A 398 20.91 -12.91 38.89
C ASN A 398 21.52 -14.00 39.78
N LYS A 399 22.18 -13.62 40.89
CA LYS A 399 22.69 -14.52 41.94
C LYS A 399 21.75 -14.69 43.13
N GLY A 400 20.50 -14.21 43.04
CA GLY A 400 19.48 -14.39 44.09
C GLY A 400 19.24 -15.86 44.46
N TYR A 401 19.51 -16.80 43.53
CA TYR A 401 19.46 -18.24 43.80
C TYR A 401 20.44 -18.69 44.90
N LYS A 402 21.56 -17.97 45.12
CA LYS A 402 22.49 -18.25 46.22
C LYS A 402 21.84 -17.95 47.57
N ILE A 403 21.03 -16.89 47.65
CA ILE A 403 20.22 -16.52 48.81
C ILE A 403 19.11 -17.56 49.02
N ASP A 404 18.38 -17.93 47.97
CA ASP A 404 17.32 -18.94 48.04
C ASP A 404 17.85 -20.29 48.54
N LYS A 405 19.04 -20.68 48.08
CA LYS A 405 19.73 -21.89 48.55
C LYS A 405 20.08 -21.79 50.03
N ALA A 406 20.61 -20.66 50.50
CA ALA A 406 20.91 -20.44 51.91
C ALA A 406 19.65 -20.53 52.79
N ILE A 407 18.54 -19.92 52.35
CA ILE A 407 17.23 -20.02 53.02
C ILE A 407 16.78 -21.47 53.11
N ALA A 408 16.85 -22.22 52.01
CA ALA A 408 16.47 -23.64 51.97
C ALA A 408 17.32 -24.47 52.95
N THR A 409 18.63 -24.23 53.02
CA THR A 409 19.53 -24.90 53.97
C THR A 409 19.14 -24.61 55.42
N ILE A 410 18.80 -23.36 55.77
CA ILE A 410 18.37 -22.99 57.13
C ILE A 410 17.04 -23.66 57.50
N LYS A 411 16.09 -23.74 56.56
CA LYS A 411 14.80 -24.43 56.75
C LYS A 411 14.98 -25.94 56.97
N GLN A 412 15.91 -26.58 56.25
CA GLN A 412 16.18 -28.02 56.35
C GLN A 412 16.91 -28.46 57.63
N GLY A 413 17.68 -27.58 58.29
CA GLY A 413 18.39 -27.86 59.55
C GLY A 413 17.48 -28.15 60.77
N GLY A 414 16.16 -28.36 60.57
CA GLY A 414 15.14 -28.66 61.57
C GLY A 414 15.15 -30.07 62.17
N GLY A 415 16.09 -30.94 61.77
CA GLY A 415 16.19 -32.31 62.29
C GLY A 415 17.62 -32.71 62.61
N LYS A 416 18.01 -32.58 63.89
CA LYS A 416 19.27 -33.04 64.52
C LYS A 416 20.57 -32.34 64.07
N THR A 417 21.32 -31.92 65.07
CA THR A 417 22.74 -31.54 65.01
C THR A 417 23.57 -32.58 64.25
N PRO A 418 24.52 -32.16 63.42
CA PRO A 418 25.82 -32.78 63.38
C PRO A 418 26.85 -31.79 63.91
N ALA A 419 27.50 -32.19 65.01
CA ALA A 419 28.79 -31.66 65.38
C ALA A 419 29.76 -31.78 64.19
N ASN A 420 30.63 -30.78 64.05
CA ASN A 420 31.82 -30.77 63.20
C ASN A 420 31.59 -31.01 61.70
N ASN A 421 31.59 -29.92 60.92
CA ASN A 421 32.46 -29.75 59.74
C ASN A 421 32.15 -28.41 59.07
N VAL A 422 32.65 -27.33 59.65
CA VAL A 422 32.98 -26.13 58.87
C VAL A 422 34.50 -26.04 58.91
N THR A 423 35.14 -26.76 58.01
CA THR A 423 36.55 -26.57 57.72
C THR A 423 36.66 -25.25 56.96
N LEU A 424 37.20 -24.24 57.64
CA LEU A 424 37.88 -23.13 56.98
C LEU A 424 38.99 -23.76 56.13
N LYS A 425 38.81 -23.78 54.80
CA LYS A 425 39.96 -23.94 53.91
C LYS A 425 40.63 -22.57 53.81
N THR A 426 41.69 -22.42 54.59
CA THR A 426 42.81 -21.53 54.30
C THR A 426 43.56 -22.05 53.08
N GLU A 427 43.76 -21.20 52.09
CA GLU A 427 45.02 -21.13 51.33
C GLU A 427 45.59 -19.73 51.53
#